data_AF-A0A2V6ZJ08-F1
#
_entry.id   AF-A0A2V6ZJ08-F1
#
_cell.length_a   1.000
_cell.length_b   1.000
_cell.length_c   1.000
_cell.angle_alpha   90.00
_cell.angle_beta   90.00
_cell.angle_gamma   90.00
#
_symmetry.space_group_name_H-M   'P 1'
#
loop_
_entity.id
_entity.type
_entity.pdbx_description
1 polymer ?
#
loop_
_entity_poly.entity_id
_entity_poly.type
_entity_poly.pdbx_seq_one_letter_code
_entity_poly.pdbx_strand_id
1 'polypeptide(L)'
;MKVGFIGLGHMGAGMAANLLRAGHNDIRLTLAAADDLRVPMPVASLLRDRFLTLLAQGGEALDWSGIGQLAARDAGQVDRLR
;
A
#
# COMPACT_ATOMS: atom_id res chain seq x y z
N MET A 1 -11.91 -8.53 11.14
CA MET A 1 -11.29 -9.47 10.18
C MET A 1 -9.79 -9.16 10.16
N LYS A 2 -8.94 -10.03 10.73
CA LYS A 2 -7.48 -9.80 10.78
C LYS A 2 -6.86 -10.27 9.47
N VAL A 3 -6.70 -9.37 8.51
CA VAL A 3 -5.86 -9.62 7.34
C VAL A 3 -4.42 -9.28 7.76
N GLY A 4 -3.74 -10.25 8.37
CA GLY A 4 -2.31 -10.21 8.61
C GLY A 4 -1.71 -11.38 7.88
N PHE A 5 -1.06 -11.13 6.73
CA PHE A 5 -0.38 -12.20 6.02
C PHE A 5 0.86 -12.63 6.79
N ILE A 6 0.81 -13.93 7.11
CA ILE A 6 1.77 -14.90 7.57
C ILE A 6 3.25 -14.50 7.39
N GLY A 7 3.97 -14.48 8.51
CA GLY A 7 5.28 -15.10 8.60
C GLY A 7 6.41 -14.36 7.90
N LEU A 8 6.86 -13.26 8.48
CA LEU A 8 8.05 -12.58 8.03
C LEU A 8 8.81 -12.13 9.28
N GLY A 9 9.66 -13.01 9.82
CA GLY A 9 10.71 -12.58 10.75
C GLY A 9 11.62 -11.52 10.09
N HIS A 10 12.77 -11.23 10.69
CA HIS A 10 13.70 -10.19 10.18
C HIS A 10 14.01 -10.26 8.67
N MET A 11 14.01 -11.47 8.06
CA MET A 11 14.22 -11.65 6.61
C MET A 11 13.00 -11.30 5.74
N GLY A 12 11.80 -11.46 6.28
CA GLY A 12 10.59 -11.25 5.51
C GLY A 12 10.17 -9.79 5.40
N ALA A 13 10.49 -8.97 6.41
CA ALA A 13 10.30 -7.52 6.36
C ALA A 13 10.94 -6.89 5.10
N GLY A 14 12.11 -7.39 4.68
CA GLY A 14 12.77 -6.94 3.44
C GLY A 14 12.02 -7.34 2.17
N MET A 15 11.36 -8.50 2.15
CA MET A 15 10.51 -8.91 1.02
C MET A 15 9.25 -8.05 0.94
N ALA A 16 8.60 -7.81 2.08
CA ALA A 16 7.44 -6.94 2.17
C ALA A 16 7.75 -5.51 1.68
N ALA A 17 8.90 -4.96 2.06
CA ALA A 17 9.39 -3.67 1.55
C ALA A 17 9.60 -3.64 0.04
N ASN A 18 10.21 -4.69 -0.50
CA ASN A 18 10.41 -4.81 -1.93
C ASN A 18 9.09 -4.91 -2.69
N LEU A 19 8.11 -5.64 -2.15
CA LEU A 19 6.77 -5.67 -2.71
C LEU A 19 6.19 -4.26 -2.69
N LEU A 20 6.04 -3.61 -1.54
CA LEU A 20 5.42 -2.28 -1.43
C LEU A 20 5.99 -1.27 -2.43
N ARG A 21 7.32 -1.23 -2.56
CA ARG A 21 8.02 -0.36 -3.52
C ARG A 21 7.73 -0.74 -4.97
N ALA A 22 7.70 -2.03 -5.30
CA ALA A 22 7.31 -2.50 -6.63
C ALA A 22 5.87 -2.10 -6.99
N GLY A 23 4.93 -2.24 -6.05
CA GLY A 23 3.53 -1.87 -6.28
C GLY A 23 3.31 -0.38 -6.49
N HIS A 24 4.02 0.44 -5.71
CA HIS A 24 4.01 1.89 -5.95
C HIS A 24 4.54 2.24 -7.35
N ASN A 25 5.61 1.58 -7.80
CA ASN A 25 6.18 1.79 -9.13
C ASN A 25 5.22 1.37 -10.25
N ASP A 26 4.58 0.20 -10.14
CA ASP A 26 3.66 -0.30 -11.17
C ASP A 26 2.44 0.62 -11.35
N ILE A 27 1.94 1.20 -10.27
CA ILE A 27 0.87 2.20 -10.33
C ILE A 27 1.35 3.49 -10.98
N ARG A 28 2.59 3.93 -10.72
CA ARG A 28 3.16 5.10 -11.40
C ARG A 28 3.26 4.88 -12.90
N LEU A 29 3.72 3.71 -13.34
CA LEU A 29 3.78 3.35 -14.75
C LEU A 29 2.38 3.30 -15.39
N THR A 30 1.42 2.70 -14.70
CA THR A 30 0.01 2.64 -15.16
C THR A 30 -0.57 4.05 -15.34
N LEU A 31 -0.34 4.94 -14.38
CA LEU A 31 -0.82 6.32 -14.44
C LEU A 31 -0.15 7.12 -15.55
N ALA A 32 1.15 6.93 -15.78
CA ALA A 32 1.85 7.58 -16.88
C ALA A 32 1.29 7.14 -18.24
N ALA A 33 1.09 5.83 -18.44
CA ALA A 33 0.49 5.31 -19.66
C ALA A 33 -0.96 5.79 -19.86
N ALA A 34 -1.72 5.94 -18.78
CA ALA A 34 -3.08 6.47 -18.84
C ALA A 34 -3.12 7.96 -19.21
N ASP A 35 -2.14 8.75 -18.76
CA ASP A 35 -2.01 10.17 -19.10
C ASP A 35 -1.76 10.36 -20.60
N ASP A 36 -0.88 9.55 -21.19
CA ASP A 36 -0.61 9.53 -22.65
C ASP A 36 -1.89 9.29 -23.48
N LEU A 37 -2.79 8.47 -22.95
CA LEU A 37 -4.07 8.11 -23.59
C LEU A 37 -5.25 8.99 -23.13
N ARG A 38 -5.02 9.95 -22.22
CA ARG A 38 -6.05 10.79 -21.58
C ARG A 38 -7.18 9.97 -20.94
N VAL A 39 -6.85 8.82 -20.36
CA VAL A 39 -7.80 7.94 -19.67
C VAL A 39 -7.79 8.26 -18.18
N PRO A 40 -8.90 8.72 -17.59
CA PRO A 40 -8.96 8.99 -16.16
C PRO A 40 -8.89 7.67 -15.37
N MET A 41 -7.91 7.58 -14.46
CA MET A 41 -7.70 6.40 -13.60
C MET A 41 -7.86 6.77 -12.11
N PRO A 42 -9.11 7.02 -11.63
CA PRO A 42 -9.35 7.49 -10.26
C PRO A 42 -8.94 6.47 -9.20
N VAL A 43 -9.17 5.17 -9.44
CA VAL A 43 -8.78 4.10 -8.51
C VAL A 43 -7.25 3.97 -8.43
N ALA A 44 -6.54 4.05 -9.55
CA ALA A 44 -5.08 4.00 -9.55
C ALA A 44 -4.47 5.23 -8.87
N SER A 45 -5.06 6.42 -9.08
CA SER A 45 -4.65 7.66 -8.40
C SER A 45 -4.83 7.55 -6.88
N LEU A 46 -5.96 7.01 -6.44
CA LEU A 46 -6.20 6.73 -5.03
C LEU A 46 -5.16 5.76 -4.47
N LEU A 47 -4.89 4.64 -5.17
CA LEU A 47 -3.91 3.66 -4.72
C LEU A 47 -2.51 4.27 -4.61
N ARG A 48 -2.08 5.08 -5.58
CA ARG A 48 -0.81 5.82 -5.53
C ARG A 48 -0.69 6.61 -4.23
N ASP A 49 -1.72 7.35 -3.87
CA ASP A 49 -1.71 8.21 -2.68
C ASP A 49 -1.75 7.38 -1.38
N ARG A 50 -2.38 6.21 -1.39
CA ARG A 50 -2.33 5.23 -0.28
C ARG A 50 -0.94 4.63 -0.10
N PHE A 51 -0.25 4.27 -1.18
CA PHE A 51 1.15 3.81 -1.11
C PHE A 51 2.05 4.91 -0.54
N LEU A 52 1.92 6.16 -1.00
CA LEU A 52 2.69 7.29 -0.46
C LEU A 52 2.43 7.52 1.03
N THR A 53 1.17 7.45 1.45
CA THR A 53 0.79 7.59 2.87
C THR A 53 1.42 6.49 3.72
N LEU A 54 1.41 5.25 3.23
CA LEU A 54 1.97 4.11 3.95
C LEU A 54 3.50 4.22 4.07
N LEU A 55 4.19 4.63 3.01
CA LEU A 55 5.62 4.90 3.01
C LEU A 55 5.97 6.03 4.00
N ALA A 56 5.22 7.15 3.97
CA ALA A 56 5.42 8.27 4.89
C ALA A 56 5.24 7.90 6.37
N GLN A 57 4.48 6.84 6.66
CA GLN A 57 4.22 6.34 8.01
C GLN A 57 5.21 5.25 8.45
N GLY A 58 6.28 5.01 7.69
CA GLY A 58 7.26 3.95 8.00
C GLY A 58 6.72 2.55 7.77
N GLY A 59 5.65 2.40 6.98
CA GLY A 59 5.09 1.12 6.55
C GLY A 59 5.96 0.37 5.56
N GLU A 60 7.24 0.74 5.42
CA GLU A 60 8.20 0.13 4.50
C GLU A 60 8.35 -1.37 4.74
N ALA A 61 8.12 -1.88 5.95
CA ALA A 61 8.17 -3.32 6.23
C ALA A 61 6.86 -4.07 5.93
N LEU A 62 5.82 -3.40 5.42
CA LEU A 62 4.52 -3.98 5.12
C LEU A 62 4.41 -4.33 3.63
N ASP A 63 3.69 -5.40 3.31
CA ASP A 63 3.36 -5.76 1.93
C ASP A 63 2.19 -4.90 1.40
N TRP A 64 1.71 -5.16 0.18
CA TRP A 64 0.61 -4.40 -0.45
C TRP A 64 -0.70 -4.45 0.36
N SER A 65 -0.88 -5.45 1.22
CA SER A 65 -2.05 -5.56 2.11
C SER A 65 -2.05 -4.49 3.21
N GLY A 66 -0.91 -3.84 3.47
CA GLY A 66 -0.81 -2.68 4.37
C GLY A 66 -1.74 -1.52 4.01
N ILE A 67 -2.13 -1.39 2.74
CA ILE A 67 -3.14 -0.41 2.30
C ILE A 67 -4.50 -0.65 2.98
N GLY A 68 -4.84 -1.92 3.26
CA GLY A 68 -6.07 -2.27 4.00
C GLY A 68 -6.07 -1.74 5.43
N GLN A 69 -4.91 -1.60 6.07
CA GLN A 69 -4.81 -1.00 7.40
C GLN A 69 -5.17 0.48 7.37
N LEU A 70 -4.79 1.20 6.30
CA LEU A 70 -5.14 2.60 6.13
C LEU A 70 -6.65 2.77 5.93
N ALA A 71 -7.30 1.88 5.17
CA ALA A 71 -8.75 1.86 5.07
C ALA A 71 -9.46 1.56 6.42
N ALA A 72 -8.91 0.65 7.22
CA ALA A 72 -9.45 0.36 8.56
C ALA A 72 -9.31 1.57 9.50
N ARG A 73 -8.17 2.27 9.46
CA ARG A 73 -7.95 3.51 10.22
C ARG A 73 -8.92 4.61 9.80
N ASP A 74 -9.13 4.82 8.51
CA ASP A 74 -10.09 5.80 7.99
C ASP A 74 -11.53 5.51 8.43
N ALA A 75 -11.86 4.22 8.60
CA ALA A 75 -13.15 3.77 9.14
C ALA A 75 -13.26 3.92 10.67
N GLY A 76 -12.29 4.56 11.33
CA GLY A 76 -12.27 4.74 12.79
C GLY A 76 -11.94 3.47 13.58
N GLN A 77 -11.43 2.42 12.93
CA GLN A 77 -10.96 1.23 13.64
C GLN A 77 -9.58 1.50 14.23
N VAL A 78 -9.58 2.06 15.44
CA VAL A 78 -8.39 2.15 16.29
C VAL A 78 -8.13 0.75 16.87
N ASP A 79 -6.90 0.26 16.74
CA ASP A 79 -6.46 -1.04 17.26
C ASP A 79 -6.91 -1.21 18.73
N ARG A 80 -7.93 -2.04 18.96
CA ARG A 80 -8.52 -2.29 20.28
C ARG A 80 -7.73 -3.36 21.05
N LEU A 81 -6.43 -3.47 20.78
CA LEU A 81 -5.51 -4.36 21.49
C LEU A 81 -4.60 -3.51 22.39
N ARG A 82 -5.21 -2.93 23.42
CA ARG A 82 -4.55 -2.62 24.68
C ARG A 82 -5.23 -3.42 25.78
#